data_AF-A0A919M182-F1
#
_entry.id   AF-A0A919M182-F1
#
_cell.length_a   1.000
_cell.length_b   1.000
_cell.length_c   1.000
_cell.angle_alpha   90.00
_cell.angle_beta   90.00
_cell.angle_gamma   90.00
#
_symmetry.space_group_name_H-M   'P 1'
#
loop_
_entity.id
_entity.type
_entity.pdbx_description
1 polymer ?
#
loop_
_entity_poly.entity_id
_entity_poly.type
_entity_poly.pdbx_seq_one_letter_code
_entity_poly.pdbx_strand_id
1 'polypeptide(L)'
;MVMPSGETVVDVVDSLLGGFITPERAAEIETKFPIVADSIVGWIRDSAAAQNWSRVERLANLAARIRPLGLGDVLRELLDADIAELNNEDVVDILGEIREAGAADSIFRVVERSAESDAPAYWLCQKAILSLSDLETDEANGYLLTLTRPSWPGPIRWHAAVALQIEDDLGFEEDRMLG
;
A
#
# COMPACT_ATOMS: atom_id res chain seq x y z
N MET A 1 24.69 15.71 -16.91
CA MET A 1 23.99 14.85 -17.89
C MET A 1 23.09 15.76 -18.71
N VAL A 2 23.25 15.79 -20.04
CA VAL A 2 22.41 16.63 -20.92
C VAL A 2 21.27 15.77 -21.41
N MET A 3 20.03 16.15 -21.11
CA MET A 3 18.85 15.39 -21.51
C MET A 3 18.52 15.72 -22.97
N PRO A 4 18.07 14.74 -23.78
CA PRO A 4 17.64 15.01 -25.15
C PRO A 4 16.43 15.97 -25.14
N SER A 5 16.30 16.78 -26.20
CA SER A 5 15.32 17.88 -26.25
C SER A 5 13.89 17.36 -26.08
N GLY A 6 13.23 17.74 -24.98
CA GLY A 6 11.82 17.45 -24.70
C GLY A 6 11.58 16.36 -23.65
N GLU A 7 12.61 15.61 -23.25
CA GLU A 7 12.48 14.60 -22.20
C GLU A 7 12.57 15.26 -20.81
N THR A 8 11.58 15.03 -19.95
CA THR A 8 11.60 15.55 -18.57
C THR A 8 12.33 14.57 -17.65
N VAL A 9 12.79 15.03 -16.47
CA VAL A 9 13.53 14.14 -15.55
C VAL A 9 12.67 12.95 -15.13
N VAL A 10 11.36 13.17 -14.95
CA VAL A 10 10.41 12.10 -14.63
C VAL A 10 10.31 11.09 -15.75
N ASP A 11 10.36 11.48 -17.03
CA ASP A 11 10.31 10.52 -18.15
C ASP A 11 11.56 9.64 -18.19
N VAL A 12 12.73 10.23 -17.96
CA VAL A 12 13.98 9.46 -17.84
C VAL A 12 13.90 8.49 -16.67
N VAL A 13 13.50 8.96 -15.50
CA VAL A 13 13.39 8.12 -14.30
C VAL A 13 12.39 7.00 -14.52
N ASP A 14 11.18 7.30 -15.00
CA ASP A 14 10.11 6.33 -15.30
C ASP A 14 10.58 5.23 -16.27
N SER A 15 11.34 5.59 -17.31
CA SER A 15 11.90 4.62 -18.26
C SER A 15 12.89 3.63 -17.62
N LEU A 16 13.49 3.99 -16.48
CA LEU A 16 14.42 3.15 -15.74
C LEU A 16 13.71 2.18 -14.77
N LEU A 17 12.40 2.34 -14.55
CA LEU A 17 11.58 1.59 -13.58
C LEU A 17 10.96 0.32 -14.17
N GLY A 18 11.70 -0.38 -15.03
CA GLY A 18 11.26 -1.64 -15.61
C GLY A 18 11.36 -2.80 -14.62
N GLY A 19 10.24 -3.47 -14.34
CA GLY A 19 10.19 -4.65 -13.47
C GLY A 19 10.37 -4.32 -11.98
N PHE A 20 10.75 -5.32 -11.18
CA PHE A 20 10.95 -5.16 -9.75
C PHE A 20 12.13 -4.23 -9.43
N ILE A 21 11.90 -3.20 -8.61
CA ILE A 21 12.95 -2.26 -8.18
C ILE A 21 13.60 -2.79 -6.90
N THR A 22 14.84 -3.27 -7.02
CA THR A 22 15.62 -3.68 -5.85
C THR A 22 16.11 -2.46 -5.05
N PRO A 23 16.45 -2.61 -3.76
CA PRO A 23 17.03 -1.53 -2.95
C PRO A 23 18.30 -0.92 -3.58
N GLU A 24 19.16 -1.75 -4.16
CA GLU A 24 20.38 -1.30 -4.85
C GLU A 24 20.01 -0.44 -6.06
N ARG A 25 18.98 -0.86 -6.81
CA ARG A 25 18.51 -0.13 -7.98
C ARG A 25 17.91 1.22 -7.62
N ALA A 26 17.13 1.29 -6.54
CA ALA A 26 16.60 2.55 -6.03
C ALA A 26 17.71 3.53 -5.63
N ALA A 27 18.71 3.04 -4.88
CA ALA A 27 19.87 3.84 -4.45
C ALA A 27 20.71 4.36 -5.63
N GLU A 28 20.90 3.54 -6.68
CA GLU A 28 21.55 3.97 -7.92
C GLU A 28 20.80 5.11 -8.61
N ILE A 29 19.47 5.01 -8.69
CA ILE A 29 18.62 6.03 -9.30
C ILE A 29 18.69 7.33 -8.48
N GLU A 30 18.56 7.26 -7.17
CA GLU A 30 18.65 8.41 -6.28
C GLU A 30 20.02 9.10 -6.38
N THR A 31 21.12 8.33 -6.39
CA THR A 31 22.48 8.87 -6.56
C THR A 31 22.65 9.57 -7.91
N LYS A 32 22.10 8.97 -8.97
CA LYS A 32 22.20 9.51 -10.33
C LYS A 32 21.29 10.72 -10.54
N PHE A 33 20.16 10.77 -9.85
CA PHE A 33 19.14 11.81 -9.94
C PHE A 33 18.69 12.27 -8.54
N PRO A 34 19.50 13.07 -7.81
CA PRO A 34 19.16 13.48 -6.45
C PRO A 34 17.82 14.22 -6.32
N ILE A 35 17.39 14.88 -7.40
CA ILE A 35 16.09 15.58 -7.49
C ILE A 35 14.88 14.64 -7.31
N VAL A 36 15.06 13.32 -7.48
CA VAL A 36 13.98 12.33 -7.32
C VAL A 36 13.39 12.40 -5.92
N ALA A 37 14.23 12.45 -4.87
CA ALA A 37 13.76 12.48 -3.49
C ALA A 37 12.83 13.67 -3.20
N ASP A 38 13.13 14.83 -3.80
CA ASP A 38 12.35 16.05 -3.59
C ASP A 38 11.11 16.15 -4.50
N SER A 39 11.08 15.43 -5.62
CA SER A 39 10.08 15.63 -6.69
C SER A 39 9.13 14.48 -6.89
N ILE A 40 9.46 13.26 -6.45
CA ILE A 40 8.72 12.04 -6.79
C ILE A 40 7.27 12.07 -6.28
N VAL A 41 6.99 12.68 -5.12
CA VAL A 41 5.62 12.86 -4.63
C VAL A 41 4.82 13.76 -5.55
N GLY A 42 5.42 14.83 -6.08
CA GLY A 42 4.80 15.69 -7.09
C GLY A 42 4.52 14.92 -8.37
N TRP A 43 5.48 14.10 -8.83
CA TRP A 43 5.30 13.28 -10.04
C TRP A 43 4.22 12.22 -9.90
N ILE A 44 4.05 11.64 -8.71
CA ILE A 44 2.93 10.73 -8.41
C ILE A 44 1.61 11.49 -8.56
N ARG A 45 1.47 12.68 -7.97
CA ARG A 45 0.27 13.51 -8.10
C ARG A 45 -0.02 13.92 -9.54
N ASP A 46 0.99 14.36 -10.27
CA ASP A 46 0.85 14.76 -11.67
C ASP A 46 0.42 13.58 -12.55
N SER A 47 0.99 12.38 -12.29
CA SER A 47 0.63 11.16 -13.01
C SER A 47 -0.80 10.71 -12.69
N ALA A 48 -1.22 10.82 -11.42
CA ALA A 48 -2.58 10.54 -11.01
C ALA A 48 -3.59 11.52 -11.64
N ALA A 49 -3.27 12.82 -11.66
CA ALA A 49 -4.09 13.84 -12.34
C ALA A 49 -4.23 13.58 -13.85
N ALA A 50 -3.20 12.98 -14.47
CA ALA A 50 -3.23 12.53 -15.85
C ALA A 50 -3.82 11.11 -16.03
N GLN A 51 -4.31 10.47 -14.97
CA GLN A 51 -4.83 9.10 -14.95
C GLN A 51 -3.83 8.05 -15.49
N ASN A 52 -2.53 8.32 -15.35
CA ASN A 52 -1.48 7.40 -15.74
C ASN A 52 -1.11 6.48 -14.57
N TRP A 53 -2.02 5.56 -14.24
CA TRP A 53 -1.93 4.68 -13.08
C TRP A 53 -0.70 3.76 -13.11
N SER A 54 -0.34 3.29 -14.31
CA SER A 54 0.88 2.50 -14.49
C SER A 54 2.15 3.27 -14.11
N ARG A 55 2.20 4.58 -14.37
CA ARG A 55 3.31 5.45 -13.93
C ARG A 55 3.22 5.72 -12.42
N VAL A 56 2.02 5.93 -11.88
CA VAL A 56 1.80 6.06 -10.43
C VAL A 56 2.38 4.86 -9.69
N GLU A 57 2.05 3.64 -10.12
CA GLU A 57 2.54 2.39 -9.50
C GLU A 57 4.06 2.29 -9.52
N ARG A 58 4.69 2.54 -10.67
CA ARG A 58 6.17 2.50 -10.78
C ARG A 58 6.84 3.55 -9.88
N LEU A 59 6.32 4.78 -9.87
CA LEU A 59 6.85 5.85 -9.04
C LEU A 59 6.62 5.58 -7.55
N ALA A 60 5.47 5.04 -7.15
CA ALA A 60 5.17 4.66 -5.77
C ALA A 60 6.14 3.57 -5.28
N ASN A 61 6.40 2.54 -6.11
CA ASN A 61 7.37 1.50 -5.80
C ASN A 61 8.80 2.04 -5.59
N LEU A 62 9.24 3.00 -6.43
CA LEU A 62 10.51 3.68 -6.20
C LEU A 62 10.47 4.52 -4.93
N ALA A 63 9.38 5.27 -4.72
CA ALA A 63 9.22 6.15 -3.56
C ALA A 63 9.21 5.36 -2.24
N ALA A 64 8.65 4.15 -2.20
CA ALA A 64 8.66 3.28 -1.03
C ALA A 64 10.09 2.98 -0.54
N ARG A 65 11.06 2.90 -1.47
CA ARG A 65 12.48 2.69 -1.16
C ARG A 65 13.18 3.96 -0.70
N ILE A 66 12.88 5.10 -1.33
CA ILE A 66 13.49 6.40 -1.04
C ILE A 66 12.92 7.01 0.25
N ARG A 67 11.64 6.75 0.53
CA ARG A 67 10.85 7.28 1.66
C ARG A 67 10.84 8.82 1.71
N PRO A 68 10.44 9.50 0.63
CA PRO A 68 10.34 10.96 0.61
C PRO A 68 9.22 11.43 1.54
N LEU A 69 9.37 12.65 2.08
CA LEU A 69 8.33 13.28 2.88
C LEU A 69 7.04 13.44 2.07
N GLY A 70 5.90 13.12 2.68
CA GLY A 70 4.58 13.23 2.04
C GLY A 70 4.18 12.06 1.15
N LEU A 71 4.99 10.99 1.07
CA LEU A 71 4.59 9.76 0.37
C LEU A 71 3.32 9.15 0.96
N GLY A 72 3.27 8.99 2.28
CA GLY A 72 2.12 8.40 2.95
C GLY A 72 0.83 9.17 2.69
N ASP A 73 0.89 10.51 2.74
CA ASP A 73 -0.25 11.39 2.45
C ASP A 73 -0.80 11.16 1.03
N VAL A 74 0.07 11.16 0.01
CA VAL A 74 -0.40 10.98 -1.38
C VAL A 74 -0.95 9.58 -1.63
N LEU A 75 -0.34 8.54 -1.05
CA LEU A 75 -0.83 7.17 -1.21
C LEU A 75 -2.17 6.97 -0.50
N ARG A 76 -2.33 7.57 0.68
CA ARG A 76 -3.62 7.60 1.39
C ARG A 76 -4.71 8.29 0.58
N GLU A 77 -4.42 9.47 0.01
CA GLU A 77 -5.34 10.20 -0.86
C GLU A 77 -5.79 9.36 -2.05
N LEU A 78 -4.87 8.61 -2.67
CA LEU A 78 -5.17 7.71 -3.79
C LEU A 78 -6.01 6.50 -3.36
N LEU A 79 -5.72 5.92 -2.19
CA LEU A 79 -6.46 4.78 -1.65
C LEU A 79 -7.91 5.15 -1.28
N ASP A 80 -8.09 6.34 -0.72
CA ASP A 80 -9.41 6.88 -0.36
C ASP A 80 -10.25 7.26 -1.60
N ALA A 81 -9.60 7.58 -2.72
CA ALA A 81 -10.26 7.89 -3.98
C ALA A 81 -10.89 6.65 -4.68
N ASP A 82 -10.58 5.44 -4.20
CA ASP A 82 -11.16 4.17 -4.67
C ASP A 82 -11.07 3.98 -6.20
N ILE A 83 -9.88 4.20 -6.74
CA ILE A 83 -9.60 4.17 -8.19
C ILE A 83 -9.53 2.71 -8.65
N ALA A 84 -10.42 2.29 -9.54
CA ALA A 84 -10.54 0.89 -9.98
C ALA A 84 -9.31 0.38 -10.76
N GLU A 85 -8.65 1.25 -11.52
CA GLU A 85 -7.48 0.91 -12.33
C GLU A 85 -6.15 0.98 -11.57
N LEU A 86 -6.16 1.47 -10.34
CA LEU A 86 -4.98 1.53 -9.48
C LEU A 86 -4.84 0.19 -8.75
N ASN A 87 -3.62 -0.35 -8.70
CA ASN A 87 -3.33 -1.51 -7.89
C ASN A 87 -3.39 -1.18 -6.38
N ASN A 88 -4.59 -1.25 -5.78
CA ASN A 88 -4.79 -0.99 -4.35
C ASN A 88 -4.01 -1.96 -3.45
N GLU A 89 -3.71 -3.17 -3.93
CA GLU A 89 -2.89 -4.13 -3.19
C GLU A 89 -1.50 -3.57 -2.93
N ASP A 90 -0.84 -3.04 -3.96
CA ASP A 90 0.50 -2.43 -3.83
C ASP A 90 0.46 -1.16 -2.96
N VAL A 91 -0.59 -0.34 -3.09
CA VAL A 91 -0.72 0.89 -2.29
C VAL A 91 -0.84 0.58 -0.80
N VAL A 92 -1.68 -0.41 -0.45
CA VAL A 92 -1.84 -0.89 0.93
C VAL A 92 -0.52 -1.46 1.47
N ASP A 93 0.16 -2.28 0.67
CA ASP A 93 1.44 -2.91 1.03
C ASP A 93 2.49 -1.83 1.34
N ILE A 94 2.65 -0.85 0.43
CA ILE A 94 3.60 0.25 0.61
C ILE A 94 3.28 1.07 1.87
N LEU A 95 2.02 1.38 2.15
CA LEU A 95 1.61 2.12 3.35
C LEU A 95 1.97 1.37 4.64
N GLY A 96 1.81 0.04 4.65
CA GLY A 96 2.29 -0.83 5.74
C GLY A 96 3.82 -0.84 5.86
N GLU A 97 4.54 -1.06 4.76
CA GLU A 97 6.00 -1.12 4.73
C GLU A 97 6.69 0.16 5.23
N ILE A 98 6.12 1.33 4.89
CA ILE A 98 6.64 2.62 5.37
C ILE A 98 6.10 3.00 6.75
N ARG A 99 5.20 2.19 7.32
CA ARG A 99 4.55 2.39 8.62
C ARG A 99 3.82 3.73 8.71
N GLU A 100 3.04 4.07 7.69
CA GLU A 100 2.27 5.31 7.65
C GLU A 100 1.08 5.24 8.62
N ALA A 101 1.32 5.68 9.87
CA ALA A 101 0.31 5.63 10.93
C ALA A 101 -1.01 6.33 10.54
N GLY A 102 -0.95 7.41 9.75
CA GLY A 102 -2.12 8.17 9.31
C GLY A 102 -3.02 7.43 8.29
N ALA A 103 -2.62 6.25 7.84
CA ALA A 103 -3.35 5.45 6.85
C ALA A 103 -4.25 4.36 7.47
N ALA A 104 -4.29 4.20 8.80
CA ALA A 104 -5.04 3.12 9.45
C ALA A 104 -6.53 3.09 9.05
N ASP A 105 -7.24 4.22 9.11
CA ASP A 105 -8.65 4.32 8.68
C ASP A 105 -8.81 3.99 7.19
N SER A 106 -7.94 4.53 6.33
CA SER A 106 -7.99 4.28 4.89
C SER A 106 -7.80 2.81 4.53
N ILE A 107 -6.83 2.12 5.16
CA ILE A 107 -6.60 0.69 4.96
C ILE A 107 -7.78 -0.13 5.52
N PHE A 108 -8.33 0.23 6.68
CA PHE A 108 -9.51 -0.44 7.21
C PHE A 108 -10.72 -0.34 6.27
N ARG A 109 -10.95 0.84 5.68
CA ARG A 109 -12.03 1.04 4.69
C ARG A 109 -11.83 0.22 3.42
N VAL A 110 -10.60 -0.16 3.05
CA VAL A 110 -10.38 -1.10 1.94
C VAL A 110 -10.98 -2.45 2.30
N VAL A 111 -10.75 -2.95 3.51
CA VAL A 111 -11.36 -4.21 3.98
C VAL A 111 -12.88 -4.13 3.93
N GLU A 112 -13.47 -3.02 4.40
CA GLU A 112 -14.92 -2.81 4.35
C GLU A 112 -15.50 -2.86 2.93
N ARG A 113 -14.84 -2.21 1.97
CA ARG A 113 -15.32 -2.16 0.57
C ARG A 113 -15.08 -3.46 -0.19
N SER A 114 -13.99 -4.16 0.13
CA SER A 114 -13.55 -5.32 -0.64
C SER A 114 -14.07 -6.66 -0.11
N ALA A 115 -14.59 -6.73 1.12
CA ALA A 115 -14.99 -7.98 1.77
C ALA A 115 -15.91 -8.88 0.91
N GLU A 116 -16.86 -8.31 0.19
CA GLU A 116 -17.76 -9.11 -0.66
C GLU A 116 -17.11 -9.55 -1.98
N SER A 117 -16.35 -8.66 -2.62
CA SER A 117 -15.78 -8.89 -3.96
C SER A 117 -14.48 -9.69 -3.95
N ASP A 118 -13.76 -9.68 -2.83
CA ASP A 118 -12.47 -10.35 -2.65
C ASP A 118 -12.64 -11.83 -2.22
N ALA A 119 -13.87 -12.24 -1.92
CA ALA A 119 -14.21 -13.62 -1.63
C ALA A 119 -13.97 -14.55 -2.86
N PRO A 120 -13.65 -15.85 -2.62
CA PRO A 120 -13.50 -16.50 -1.32
C PRO A 120 -12.07 -16.43 -0.76
N ALA A 121 -11.10 -15.91 -1.51
CA ALA A 121 -9.70 -15.95 -1.11
C ALA A 121 -9.30 -14.80 -0.20
N TYR A 122 -9.99 -13.65 -0.28
CA TYR A 122 -9.75 -12.47 0.54
C TYR A 122 -8.31 -11.94 0.45
N TRP A 123 -7.69 -11.97 -0.74
CA TRP A 123 -6.27 -11.62 -0.91
C TRP A 123 -5.97 -10.17 -0.51
N LEU A 124 -6.78 -9.23 -1.01
CA LEU A 124 -6.61 -7.81 -0.68
C LEU A 124 -6.93 -7.54 0.79
N CYS A 125 -7.97 -8.17 1.34
CA CYS A 125 -8.34 -8.04 2.74
C CYS A 125 -7.23 -8.58 3.65
N GLN A 126 -6.61 -9.71 3.31
CA GLN A 126 -5.47 -10.27 4.02
C GLN A 126 -4.27 -9.32 4.02
N LYS A 127 -3.96 -8.73 2.86
CA LYS A 127 -2.91 -7.71 2.76
C LYS A 127 -3.21 -6.50 3.63
N ALA A 128 -4.42 -5.96 3.57
CA ALA A 128 -4.82 -4.83 4.40
C ALA A 128 -4.74 -5.14 5.90
N ILE A 129 -5.12 -6.35 6.32
CA ILE A 129 -4.96 -6.80 7.72
C ILE A 129 -3.48 -6.83 8.12
N LEU A 130 -2.61 -7.39 7.27
CA LEU A 130 -1.17 -7.42 7.54
C LEU A 130 -0.60 -6.00 7.63
N SER A 131 -0.93 -5.13 6.68
CA SER A 131 -0.47 -3.74 6.66
C SER A 131 -0.98 -2.95 7.87
N LEU A 132 -2.21 -3.18 8.34
CA LEU A 132 -2.69 -2.62 9.62
C LEU A 132 -1.82 -3.06 10.79
N SER A 133 -1.44 -4.34 10.84
CA SER A 133 -0.53 -4.87 11.86
C SER A 133 0.84 -4.18 11.83
N ASP A 134 1.38 -3.93 10.64
CA ASP A 134 2.70 -3.29 10.46
C ASP A 134 2.74 -1.84 10.93
N LEU A 135 1.58 -1.17 11.03
CA LEU A 135 1.51 0.21 11.54
C LEU A 135 1.88 0.30 13.03
N GLU A 136 1.69 -0.78 13.79
CA GLU A 136 1.99 -0.86 15.24
C GLU A 136 1.32 0.27 16.06
N THR A 137 0.10 0.68 15.70
CA THR A 137 -0.65 1.74 16.41
C THR A 137 -1.89 1.23 17.14
N ASP A 138 -2.30 1.93 18.20
CA ASP A 138 -3.54 1.62 18.93
C ASP A 138 -4.78 1.73 18.04
N GLU A 139 -4.78 2.67 17.09
CA GLU A 139 -5.88 2.83 16.13
C GLU A 139 -5.98 1.60 15.20
N ALA A 140 -4.86 1.17 14.62
CA ALA A 140 -4.83 -0.02 13.77
C ALA A 140 -5.23 -1.28 14.54
N ASN A 141 -4.75 -1.44 15.78
CA ASN A 141 -5.16 -2.52 16.67
C ASN A 141 -6.68 -2.49 16.97
N GLY A 142 -7.26 -1.30 17.11
CA GLY A 142 -8.71 -1.11 17.27
C GLY A 142 -9.52 -1.56 16.05
N TYR A 143 -9.01 -1.31 14.84
CA TYR A 143 -9.61 -1.81 13.60
C TYR A 143 -9.47 -3.32 13.48
N LEU A 144 -8.29 -3.90 13.76
CA LEU A 144 -8.09 -5.35 13.78
C LEU A 144 -9.04 -6.04 14.77
N LEU A 145 -9.22 -5.48 15.98
CA LEU A 145 -10.19 -5.98 16.96
C LEU A 145 -11.64 -5.89 16.45
N THR A 146 -11.94 -4.92 15.59
CA THR A 146 -13.26 -4.81 14.96
C THR A 146 -13.47 -5.92 13.92
N LEU A 147 -12.42 -6.29 13.18
CA LEU A 147 -12.46 -7.36 12.17
C LEU A 147 -12.62 -8.76 12.76
N THR A 148 -12.34 -8.98 14.05
CA THR A 148 -12.57 -10.29 14.71
C THR A 148 -14.04 -10.58 15.04
N ARG A 149 -14.91 -9.57 14.95
CA ARG A 149 -16.33 -9.68 15.34
C ARG A 149 -17.13 -10.60 14.42
N PRO A 150 -18.21 -11.25 14.91
CA PRO A 150 -19.02 -12.19 14.12
C PRO A 150 -19.69 -11.63 12.85
N SER A 151 -19.74 -10.31 12.68
CA SER A 151 -20.25 -9.67 11.47
C SER A 151 -19.36 -9.86 10.25
N TRP A 152 -18.10 -10.25 10.45
CA TRP A 152 -17.11 -10.43 9.38
C TRP A 152 -17.00 -11.90 8.93
N PRO A 153 -16.59 -12.16 7.68
CA PRO A 153 -16.27 -13.49 7.19
C PRO A 153 -15.22 -14.22 8.02
N GLY A 154 -15.30 -15.55 8.07
CA GLY A 154 -14.36 -16.42 8.79
C GLY A 154 -12.88 -16.10 8.48
N PRO A 155 -12.47 -16.05 7.19
CA PRO A 155 -11.08 -15.75 6.86
C PRO A 155 -10.61 -14.38 7.36
N ILE A 156 -11.41 -13.33 7.19
CA ILE A 156 -11.09 -11.97 7.70
C ILE A 156 -10.91 -12.00 9.22
N ARG A 157 -11.83 -12.66 9.94
CA ARG A 157 -11.76 -12.78 11.41
C ARG A 157 -10.50 -13.54 11.85
N TRP A 158 -10.16 -14.62 11.15
CA TRP A 158 -8.96 -15.41 11.42
C TRP A 158 -7.69 -14.58 11.26
N HIS A 159 -7.50 -13.97 10.09
CA HIS A 159 -6.29 -13.19 9.82
C HIS A 159 -6.16 -11.99 10.76
N ALA A 160 -7.25 -11.32 11.11
CA ALA A 160 -7.22 -10.22 12.07
C ALA A 160 -6.85 -10.68 13.49
N ALA A 161 -7.32 -11.86 13.91
CA ALA A 161 -6.96 -12.43 15.20
C ALA A 161 -5.48 -12.85 15.24
N VAL A 162 -4.97 -13.47 14.18
CA VAL A 162 -3.55 -13.84 14.03
C VAL A 162 -2.65 -12.61 14.02
N ALA A 163 -3.03 -11.54 13.33
CA ALA A 163 -2.30 -10.26 13.33
C ALA A 163 -2.17 -9.68 14.75
N LEU A 164 -3.20 -9.86 15.58
CA LEU A 164 -3.21 -9.44 16.98
C LEU A 164 -2.61 -10.48 17.95
N GLN A 165 -2.32 -11.69 17.49
CA GLN A 165 -1.89 -12.83 18.31
C GLN A 165 -2.90 -13.20 19.41
N ILE A 166 -4.20 -13.22 19.09
CA ILE A 166 -5.31 -13.51 20.01
C ILE A 166 -6.25 -14.61 19.51
N GLU A 167 -5.87 -15.35 18.48
CA GLU A 167 -6.68 -16.42 17.87
C GLU A 167 -7.07 -17.52 18.88
N ASP A 168 -6.13 -17.90 19.74
CA ASP A 168 -6.34 -18.88 20.81
C ASP A 168 -7.29 -18.36 21.88
N ASP A 169 -7.14 -17.10 22.28
CA ASP A 169 -8.00 -16.45 23.28
C ASP A 169 -9.45 -16.33 22.79
N LEU A 170 -9.64 -16.18 21.48
CA LEU A 170 -10.95 -16.15 20.83
C LEU A 170 -11.51 -17.55 20.52
N GLY A 171 -10.71 -18.61 20.70
CA GLY A 171 -11.08 -19.98 20.36
C GLY A 171 -11.33 -20.17 18.86
N PHE A 172 -10.61 -19.43 18.02
CA PHE A 172 -10.68 -19.60 16.57
C PHE A 172 -9.83 -20.81 16.15
N GLU A 173 -10.39 -21.66 15.29
CA GLU A 173 -9.69 -22.81 14.72
C GLU A 173 -9.49 -22.56 13.22
N GLU A 174 -8.25 -22.65 12.74
CA GLU A 174 -7.87 -22.33 11.36
C GLU A 174 -8.76 -23.02 10.32
N ASP A 175 -8.82 -24.36 10.36
CA ASP A 175 -9.60 -25.18 9.42
C ASP A 175 -11.07 -24.77 9.37
N ARG A 176 -11.64 -24.40 10.53
CA ARG A 176 -13.05 -24.00 10.63
C ARG A 176 -13.28 -22.59 10.10
N MET A 177 -12.33 -21.69 10.30
CA MET A 177 -12.46 -20.28 9.92
C MET A 177 -12.13 -20.06 8.44
N LEU A 178 -11.23 -20.87 7.88
CA LEU A 178 -10.80 -20.79 6.49
C LEU A 178 -11.67 -21.62 5.53
N GLY A 179 -12.35 -22.67 6.03
CA GLY A 179 -13.38 -23.42 5.28
C GLY A 179 -12.86 -24.65 4.56
#